data_AF-A0A6G4TUE6-F1
#
_entry.id   AF-A0A6G4TUE6-F1
#
_cell.length_a   1.000
_cell.length_b   1.000
_cell.length_c   1.000
_cell.angle_alpha   90.00
_cell.angle_beta   90.00
_cell.angle_gamma   90.00
#
_symmetry.space_group_name_H-M   'P 1'
#
loop_
_entity.id
_entity.type
_entity.pdbx_description
1 polymer ?
#
loop_
_entity_poly.entity_id
_entity_poly.type
_entity_poly.pdbx_seq_one_letter_code
_entity_poly.pdbx_strand_id
1 'polypeptide(L)'
;MSPDDCDKCRRIFAALDAHQKQEPNQSLTARQIGAAVELKERATRVHLTHLYEHGRIDATRRAPLAGAAVGQPMLPGAQEWAASVVAPDPTCHKCLIALSGKGFDGVYDTEWLAAEAGESVRSIERHRPHIVAWKLAKFTPVSIPAETAGRFQGRGRSRFTLMSGLYARRLTEAEKATVPARAAALVGKIDWYVKAGVDHEDRVGIEIAMRWMLYAGWPEEALLQALDASKERQVRRPHAYMAKLLAKLREEDPVTGQVRPRRYLVPVRDLYTPQLERRGVACSVCGSVTWTDSPTGGEHVLCGGAVCLDAGIAPQRASSDASVTPLIRTA
;
A
#
# COMPACT_ATOMS: atom_id res chain seq x y z
N MET A 1 15.92 -18.53 -5.31
CA MET A 1 15.53 -17.98 -6.62
C MET A 1 14.09 -17.50 -6.53
N SER A 2 13.79 -16.26 -6.93
CA SER A 2 12.41 -15.74 -6.85
C SER A 2 11.53 -16.42 -7.92
N PRO A 3 10.22 -16.63 -7.68
CA PRO A 3 9.29 -17.01 -8.75
C PRO A 3 9.25 -15.98 -9.89
N ASP A 4 9.57 -14.72 -9.59
CA ASP A 4 9.63 -13.62 -10.56
C ASP A 4 10.75 -13.81 -11.60
N ASP A 5 11.85 -14.47 -11.22
CA ASP A 5 12.99 -14.79 -12.08
C ASP A 5 12.77 -16.09 -12.87
N CYS A 6 11.72 -16.85 -12.54
CA CYS A 6 11.44 -18.15 -13.13
C CYS A 6 10.35 -18.06 -14.19
N ASP A 7 10.73 -18.21 -15.46
CA ASP A 7 9.80 -18.12 -16.59
C ASP A 7 8.59 -19.07 -16.47
N LYS A 8 8.83 -20.28 -15.97
CA LYS A 8 7.81 -21.30 -15.73
C LYS A 8 6.83 -20.88 -14.63
N CYS A 9 7.31 -20.24 -13.56
CA CYS A 9 6.46 -19.71 -12.50
C CYS A 9 5.60 -18.55 -13.00
N ARG A 10 6.15 -17.66 -13.84
CA ARG A 10 5.40 -16.56 -14.49
C ARG A 10 4.27 -17.09 -15.37
N ARG A 11 4.56 -18.05 -16.27
CA ARG A 11 3.56 -18.66 -17.15
C ARG A 11 2.45 -19.35 -16.36
N ILE A 12 2.80 -20.14 -15.35
CA ILE A 12 1.83 -20.81 -14.47
C ILE A 12 0.94 -19.80 -13.76
N PHE A 13 1.54 -18.75 -13.17
CA PHE A 13 0.80 -17.73 -12.45
C PHE A 13 -0.17 -16.96 -13.35
N ALA A 14 0.26 -16.59 -14.56
CA ALA A 14 -0.59 -15.91 -15.54
C ALA A 14 -1.77 -16.77 -15.99
N ALA A 15 -1.55 -18.07 -16.24
CA ALA A 15 -2.61 -19.00 -16.60
C ALA A 15 -3.66 -19.16 -15.48
N LEU A 16 -3.20 -19.21 -14.23
CA LEU A 16 -4.08 -19.27 -13.07
C LEU A 16 -4.88 -17.98 -12.85
N ASP A 17 -4.25 -16.81 -13.03
CA ASP A 17 -4.92 -15.49 -12.91
C ASP A 17 -5.97 -15.29 -14.01
N ALA A 18 -5.66 -15.67 -15.25
CA ALA A 18 -6.61 -15.63 -16.35
C ALA A 18 -7.82 -16.55 -16.09
N HIS A 19 -7.58 -17.78 -15.60
CA HIS A 19 -8.64 -18.73 -15.29
C HIS A 19 -9.50 -18.24 -14.12
N GLN A 20 -8.91 -17.73 -13.03
CA GLN A 20 -9.66 -17.24 -11.88
C GLN A 20 -10.57 -16.05 -12.24
N LYS A 21 -10.18 -15.22 -13.22
CA LYS A 21 -11.01 -14.12 -13.73
C LYS A 21 -12.20 -14.61 -14.56
N GLN A 22 -12.04 -15.72 -15.28
CA GLN A 22 -13.09 -16.30 -16.13
C GLN A 22 -14.03 -17.22 -15.33
N GLU A 23 -13.47 -18.06 -14.45
CA GLU A 23 -14.18 -19.12 -13.71
C GLU A 23 -13.76 -19.11 -12.23
N PRO A 24 -14.18 -18.11 -11.43
CA PRO A 24 -13.66 -17.87 -10.07
C PRO A 24 -13.95 -18.99 -9.06
N ASN A 25 -14.93 -19.86 -9.35
CA ASN A 25 -15.35 -20.96 -8.47
C ASN A 25 -14.75 -22.32 -8.86
N GLN A 26 -13.98 -22.37 -9.96
CA GLN A 26 -13.42 -23.61 -10.47
C GLN A 26 -11.92 -23.67 -10.21
N SER A 27 -11.46 -24.76 -9.60
CA SER A 27 -10.03 -24.98 -9.33
C SER A 27 -9.43 -25.89 -10.38
N LEU A 28 -8.26 -25.50 -10.91
CA LEU A 28 -7.53 -26.31 -11.89
C LEU A 28 -6.64 -27.37 -11.21
N THR A 29 -6.63 -28.56 -11.78
CA THR A 29 -5.67 -29.61 -11.42
C THR A 29 -4.27 -29.27 -11.95
N ALA A 30 -3.22 -29.87 -11.36
CA ALA A 30 -1.83 -29.67 -11.83
C ALA A 30 -1.66 -30.11 -13.30
N ARG A 31 -2.42 -31.12 -13.73
CA ARG A 31 -2.42 -31.59 -15.12
C ARG A 31 -3.05 -30.56 -16.07
N GLN A 32 -4.17 -29.95 -15.68
CA GLN A 32 -4.81 -28.89 -16.49
C GLN A 32 -3.93 -27.63 -16.59
N ILE A 33 -3.34 -27.22 -15.46
CA ILE A 33 -2.40 -26.10 -15.43
C ILE A 33 -1.21 -26.38 -16.34
N GLY A 34 -0.59 -27.57 -16.19
CA GLY A 34 0.54 -27.99 -17.01
C GLY A 34 0.21 -28.02 -18.50
N ALA A 35 -0.99 -28.49 -18.87
CA ALA A 35 -1.45 -28.45 -20.26
C ALA A 35 -1.58 -27.02 -20.80
N ALA A 36 -2.10 -26.08 -20.00
CA ALA A 36 -2.26 -24.68 -20.41
C ALA A 36 -0.92 -23.95 -20.62
N VAL A 37 0.15 -24.38 -19.96
CA VAL A 37 1.48 -23.76 -20.06
C VAL A 37 2.55 -24.67 -20.67
N GLU A 38 2.14 -25.77 -21.31
CA GLU A 38 3.02 -26.72 -21.99
C GLU A 38 4.10 -27.34 -21.08
N LEU A 39 3.76 -27.60 -19.82
CA LEU A 39 4.63 -28.25 -18.84
C LEU A 39 4.11 -29.64 -18.46
N LYS A 40 5.05 -30.59 -18.33
CA LYS A 40 4.74 -31.91 -17.75
C LYS A 40 4.25 -31.75 -16.31
N GLU A 41 3.37 -32.64 -15.86
CA GLU A 41 2.74 -32.55 -14.54
C GLU A 41 3.76 -32.47 -13.39
N ARG A 42 4.82 -33.28 -13.43
CA ARG A 42 5.89 -33.26 -12.42
C ARG A 42 6.57 -31.88 -12.30
N ALA A 43 6.90 -31.27 -13.44
CA ALA A 43 7.51 -29.93 -13.47
C ALA A 43 6.52 -28.86 -12.98
N THR A 44 5.25 -28.99 -13.37
CA THR A 44 4.18 -28.10 -12.93
C THR A 44 4.02 -28.13 -11.41
N ARG A 45 4.03 -29.32 -10.79
CA ARG A 45 3.96 -29.47 -9.33
C ARG A 45 5.13 -28.76 -8.63
N VAL A 46 6.35 -28.90 -9.14
CA VAL A 46 7.54 -28.20 -8.57
C VAL A 46 7.35 -26.69 -8.57
N HIS A 47 6.88 -26.11 -9.68
CA HIS A 47 6.69 -24.67 -9.78
C HIS A 47 5.45 -24.17 -9.01
N LEU A 48 4.40 -24.99 -8.90
CA LEU A 48 3.27 -24.69 -8.00
C LEU A 48 3.71 -24.66 -6.53
N THR A 49 4.55 -25.62 -6.11
CA THR A 49 5.16 -25.59 -4.78
C THR A 49 6.00 -24.34 -4.60
N HIS A 50 6.84 -23.97 -5.58
CA HIS A 50 7.66 -22.76 -5.53
C HIS A 50 6.80 -21.47 -5.44
N LEU A 51 5.70 -21.38 -6.18
CA LEU A 51 4.73 -20.28 -6.10
C LEU A 51 4.01 -20.23 -4.75
N TYR A 52 3.67 -21.38 -4.19
CA TYR A 52 3.02 -21.51 -2.89
C TYR A 52 3.95 -21.10 -1.74
N GLU A 53 5.18 -21.62 -1.72
CA GLU A 53 6.21 -21.28 -0.72
C GLU A 53 6.52 -19.77 -0.69
N HIS A 54 6.41 -19.12 -1.85
CA HIS A 54 6.59 -17.68 -1.98
C HIS A 54 5.28 -16.88 -1.81
N GLY A 55 4.19 -17.51 -1.39
CA GLY A 55 2.92 -16.86 -1.06
C GLY A 55 2.29 -16.13 -2.24
N ARG A 56 2.42 -16.69 -3.45
CA ARG A 56 1.81 -16.16 -4.67
C ARG A 56 0.44 -16.80 -4.91
N ILE A 57 0.30 -18.08 -4.59
CA ILE A 57 -0.94 -18.84 -4.76
C ILE A 57 -1.35 -19.50 -3.45
N ASP A 58 -2.64 -19.81 -3.32
CA ASP A 58 -3.19 -20.63 -2.23
C ASP A 58 -2.89 -22.12 -2.45
N ALA A 59 -2.54 -22.86 -1.39
CA ALA A 59 -2.27 -24.31 -1.47
C ALA A 59 -3.53 -25.12 -1.79
N THR A 60 -4.67 -24.71 -1.25
CA THR A 60 -5.93 -25.46 -1.33
C THR A 60 -6.60 -25.29 -2.68
N ARG A 61 -6.71 -24.05 -3.17
CA ARG A 61 -7.38 -23.75 -4.45
C ARG A 61 -6.44 -23.58 -5.63
N ARG A 62 -5.12 -23.50 -5.38
CA ARG A 62 -4.11 -23.18 -6.40
C ARG A 62 -4.44 -21.90 -7.17
N ALA A 63 -5.11 -20.98 -6.48
CA ALA A 63 -5.56 -19.72 -7.00
C ALA A 63 -4.58 -18.62 -6.59
N PRO A 64 -4.28 -17.64 -7.47
CA PRO A 64 -3.60 -16.41 -7.11
C PRO A 64 -4.21 -15.79 -5.86
N LEU A 65 -3.34 -15.45 -4.91
CA LEU A 65 -3.77 -14.69 -3.74
C LEU A 65 -4.09 -13.25 -4.19
N ALA A 66 -5.16 -12.66 -3.63
CA ALA A 66 -5.54 -11.29 -3.97
C ALA A 66 -4.37 -10.32 -3.73
N GLY A 67 -3.97 -9.59 -4.79
CA GLY A 67 -2.83 -8.67 -4.78
C GLY A 67 -1.45 -9.33 -4.89
N ALA A 68 -1.37 -10.65 -5.04
CA ALA A 68 -0.14 -11.31 -5.46
C ALA A 68 0.07 -11.11 -6.96
N ALA A 69 1.33 -10.97 -7.35
CA ALA A 69 1.72 -10.93 -8.74
C ALA A 69 3.05 -11.65 -8.92
N VAL A 70 3.24 -12.26 -10.09
CA VAL A 70 4.48 -12.93 -10.48
C VAL A 70 4.85 -12.47 -11.88
N GLY A 71 6.06 -11.95 -12.03
CA GLY A 71 6.47 -11.37 -13.30
C GLY A 71 5.69 -10.12 -13.69
N GLN A 72 5.21 -9.34 -12.72
CA GLN A 72 4.93 -7.93 -13.03
C GLN A 72 6.19 -7.40 -13.72
N PRO A 73 6.07 -6.74 -14.88
CA PRO A 73 7.16 -5.90 -15.33
C PRO A 73 7.56 -5.05 -14.13
N MET A 74 8.87 -4.84 -13.90
CA MET A 74 9.26 -3.63 -13.19
C MET A 74 8.55 -2.51 -13.93
N LEU A 75 7.47 -1.99 -13.36
CA LEU A 75 6.87 -0.80 -13.89
C LEU A 75 8.03 0.22 -13.87
N PRO A 76 8.44 0.76 -15.04
CA PRO A 76 9.45 1.81 -15.05
C PRO A 76 8.92 2.91 -14.13
N GLY A 77 9.58 3.09 -12.99
CA GLY A 77 9.04 3.92 -11.92
C GLY A 77 9.38 3.52 -10.50
N ALA A 78 9.56 2.24 -10.14
CA ALA A 78 9.82 1.90 -8.72
C ALA A 78 11.18 2.41 -8.22
N GLN A 79 12.24 2.07 -8.96
CA GLN A 79 13.59 2.55 -8.67
C GLN A 79 13.75 4.04 -8.95
N GLU A 80 13.12 4.56 -10.02
CA GLU A 80 13.10 5.99 -10.35
C GLU A 80 12.43 6.81 -9.24
N TRP A 81 11.28 6.35 -8.76
CA TRP A 81 10.60 6.93 -7.61
C TRP A 81 11.49 6.90 -6.37
N ALA A 82 12.06 5.74 -6.04
CA ALA A 82 12.91 5.59 -4.87
C ALA A 82 14.16 6.49 -4.93
N ALA A 83 14.73 6.70 -6.13
CA ALA A 83 15.83 7.64 -6.34
C ALA A 83 15.40 9.10 -6.21
N SER A 84 14.17 9.43 -6.61
CA SER A 84 13.62 10.79 -6.54
C SER A 84 13.12 11.20 -5.15
N VAL A 85 12.85 10.24 -4.26
CA VAL A 85 12.20 10.52 -2.98
C VAL A 85 13.21 10.94 -1.91
N VAL A 86 12.92 12.07 -1.24
CA VAL A 86 13.70 12.52 -0.09
C VAL A 86 13.36 11.65 1.11
N ALA A 87 14.31 10.82 1.53
CA ALA A 87 14.19 10.00 2.73
C ALA A 87 14.63 10.80 3.98
N PRO A 88 14.22 10.38 5.19
CA PRO A 88 14.61 11.03 6.44
C PRO A 88 16.12 11.07 6.66
N ASP A 89 16.81 10.01 6.21
CA ASP A 89 18.23 9.79 6.39
C ASP A 89 18.77 8.86 5.27
N PRO A 90 20.10 8.81 5.07
CA PRO A 90 20.70 8.02 4.01
C PRO A 90 20.41 6.52 4.11
N THR A 91 20.30 5.98 5.34
CA THR A 91 19.99 4.56 5.57
C THR A 91 18.58 4.24 5.10
N CYS A 92 17.60 5.07 5.43
CA CYS A 92 16.24 4.95 4.93
C CYS A 92 16.18 5.01 3.40
N HIS A 93 16.97 5.89 2.78
CA HIS A 93 17.04 5.99 1.32
C HIS A 93 17.59 4.69 0.69
N LYS A 94 18.70 4.16 1.20
CA LYS A 94 19.27 2.87 0.76
C LYS A 94 18.25 1.72 0.90
N CYS A 95 17.51 1.69 2.00
CA CYS A 95 16.44 0.72 2.20
C CYS A 95 15.35 0.82 1.13
N LEU A 96 14.93 2.04 0.76
CA LEU A 96 13.92 2.27 -0.26
C LEU A 96 14.41 1.84 -1.65
N ILE A 97 15.66 2.15 -2.00
CA ILE A 97 16.29 1.70 -3.25
C ILE A 97 16.32 0.16 -3.28
N ALA A 98 16.80 -0.49 -2.23
CA ALA A 98 16.84 -1.95 -2.13
C ALA A 98 15.44 -2.58 -2.28
N LEU A 99 14.45 -2.08 -1.54
CA LEU A 99 13.06 -2.54 -1.64
C LEU A 99 12.49 -2.35 -3.06
N SER A 100 12.76 -1.21 -3.69
CA SER A 100 12.30 -0.91 -5.04
C SER A 100 12.87 -1.84 -6.11
N GLY A 101 14.03 -2.47 -5.85
CA GLY A 101 14.57 -3.54 -6.68
C GLY A 101 13.68 -4.79 -6.73
N LYS A 102 12.77 -4.97 -5.75
CA LYS A 102 11.71 -6.00 -5.80
C LYS A 102 10.39 -5.50 -6.41
N GLY A 103 10.31 -4.25 -6.84
CA GLY A 103 9.09 -3.60 -7.33
C GLY A 103 8.39 -2.72 -6.29
N PHE A 104 7.13 -2.34 -6.55
CA PHE A 104 6.34 -1.51 -5.64
C PHE A 104 5.78 -2.26 -4.42
N ASP A 105 5.62 -3.57 -4.54
CA ASP A 105 5.12 -4.46 -3.50
C ASP A 105 5.95 -5.73 -3.50
N GLY A 106 6.16 -6.33 -2.33
CA GLY A 106 6.88 -7.59 -2.28
C GLY A 106 6.98 -8.19 -0.90
N VAL A 107 7.75 -9.28 -0.83
CA VAL A 107 8.12 -9.96 0.40
C VAL A 107 9.62 -9.76 0.58
N TYR A 108 10.03 -9.46 1.81
CA TYR A 108 11.43 -9.30 2.17
C TYR A 108 11.72 -9.95 3.53
N ASP A 109 12.93 -10.48 3.66
CA ASP A 109 13.57 -10.77 4.94
C ASP A 109 14.52 -9.63 5.32
N THR A 110 14.71 -9.43 6.62
CA THR A 110 15.50 -8.29 7.13
C THR A 110 16.97 -8.45 6.76
N GLU A 111 17.45 -9.69 6.70
CA GLU A 111 18.80 -10.07 6.32
C GLU A 111 19.09 -9.73 4.85
N TRP A 112 18.19 -10.07 3.94
CA TRP A 112 18.27 -9.67 2.54
C TRP A 112 18.25 -8.15 2.39
N LEU A 113 17.33 -7.46 3.07
CA LEU A 113 17.26 -6.00 2.98
C LEU A 113 18.54 -5.34 3.49
N ALA A 114 19.13 -5.87 4.56
CA ALA A 114 20.42 -5.41 5.08
C ALA A 114 21.54 -5.60 4.04
N ALA A 115 21.61 -6.78 3.42
CA ALA A 115 22.61 -7.07 2.38
C ALA A 115 22.48 -6.14 1.17
N GLU A 116 21.28 -5.97 0.62
CA GLU A 116 21.04 -5.12 -0.55
C GLU A 116 21.21 -3.63 -0.26
N ALA A 117 20.85 -3.19 0.94
CA ALA A 117 21.05 -1.80 1.35
C ALA A 117 22.52 -1.52 1.72
N GLY A 118 23.37 -2.54 1.87
CA GLY A 118 24.75 -2.40 2.36
C GLY A 118 24.80 -1.94 3.82
N GLU A 119 23.88 -2.42 4.65
CA GLU A 119 23.68 -2.02 6.04
C GLU A 119 23.62 -3.25 6.96
N SER A 120 23.72 -3.05 8.28
CA SER A 120 23.53 -4.15 9.24
C SER A 120 22.05 -4.41 9.52
N VAL A 121 21.69 -5.66 9.86
CA VAL A 121 20.32 -6.02 10.27
C VAL A 121 19.79 -5.10 11.38
N ARG A 122 20.62 -4.81 12.40
CA ARG A 122 20.27 -3.88 13.48
C ARG A 122 19.99 -2.45 12.98
N SER A 123 20.73 -1.99 11.97
CA SER A 123 20.51 -0.70 11.32
C SER A 123 19.14 -0.68 10.63
N ILE A 124 18.83 -1.72 9.86
CA ILE A 124 17.52 -1.87 9.19
C ILE A 124 16.37 -1.86 10.20
N GLU A 125 16.48 -2.64 11.27
CA GLU A 125 15.42 -2.71 12.30
C GLU A 125 15.17 -1.35 12.98
N ARG A 126 16.24 -0.58 13.21
CA ARG A 126 16.15 0.77 13.78
C ARG A 126 15.50 1.78 12.83
N HIS A 127 15.76 1.68 11.52
CA HIS A 127 15.29 2.66 10.53
C HIS A 127 13.93 2.30 9.92
N ARG A 128 13.49 1.04 10.01
CA ARG A 128 12.16 0.62 9.54
C ARG A 128 11.01 1.48 10.09
N PRO A 129 10.96 1.84 11.38
CA PRO A 129 9.94 2.77 11.90
C PRO A 129 10.00 4.17 11.27
N HIS A 130 11.18 4.68 10.92
CA HIS A 130 11.32 6.00 10.29
C HIS A 130 10.67 6.01 8.90
N ILE A 131 10.92 4.98 8.10
CA ILE A 131 10.32 4.82 6.77
C ILE A 131 8.78 4.78 6.85
N VAL A 132 8.24 4.14 7.88
CA VAL A 132 6.78 4.09 8.13
C VAL A 132 6.25 5.45 8.59
N ALA A 133 6.94 6.12 9.52
CA ALA A 133 6.56 7.43 10.03
C ALA A 133 6.52 8.48 8.92
N TRP A 134 7.46 8.39 7.98
CA TRP A 134 7.54 9.23 6.78
C TRP A 134 6.65 8.78 5.63
N LYS A 135 5.82 7.74 5.85
CA LYS A 135 4.80 7.30 4.89
C LYS A 135 5.39 6.88 3.53
N LEU A 136 6.62 6.35 3.53
CA LEU A 136 7.33 5.92 2.32
C LEU A 136 7.22 4.43 2.06
N ALA A 137 6.98 3.63 3.11
CA ALA A 137 6.63 2.22 2.97
C ALA A 137 5.67 1.78 4.07
N LYS A 138 4.83 0.81 3.74
CA LYS A 138 4.02 0.06 4.69
C LYS A 138 4.59 -1.33 4.82
N PHE A 139 4.88 -1.77 6.04
CA PHE A 139 5.31 -3.13 6.30
C PHE A 139 4.22 -3.93 6.99
N THR A 140 3.91 -5.11 6.48
CA THR A 140 2.91 -6.02 7.05
C THR A 140 3.58 -7.35 7.39
N PRO A 141 3.57 -7.79 8.66
CA PRO A 141 4.13 -9.09 9.01
C PRO A 141 3.32 -10.20 8.34
N VAL A 142 3.99 -11.19 7.76
CA VAL A 142 3.33 -12.43 7.33
C VAL A 142 3.39 -13.41 8.49
N SER A 143 2.22 -13.83 8.97
CA SER A 143 2.10 -14.90 9.93
C SER A 143 2.39 -16.24 9.26
N ILE A 144 3.37 -16.98 9.78
CA ILE A 144 3.57 -18.39 9.42
C ILE A 144 2.54 -19.20 10.23
N PRO A 145 1.62 -19.94 9.60
CA PRO A 145 0.75 -20.85 10.33
C PRO A 145 1.63 -21.93 10.97
N ALA A 146 1.58 -22.06 12.30
CA ALA A 146 2.23 -23.20 12.94
C ALA A 146 1.44 -24.48 12.62
N GLU A 147 2.15 -25.60 12.52
CA GLU A 147 1.57 -26.94 12.29
C GLU A 147 0.61 -27.37 13.42
N THR A 148 0.64 -26.68 14.56
CA THR A 148 -0.29 -26.89 15.69
C THR A 148 -1.29 -25.75 15.79
N ALA A 149 -2.57 -26.10 15.78
CA ALA A 149 -3.68 -25.16 15.87
C ALA A 149 -3.51 -24.19 17.04
N GLY A 150 -3.41 -22.89 16.75
CA GLY A 150 -3.52 -21.82 17.73
C GLY A 150 -2.22 -21.23 18.30
N ARG A 151 -1.03 -21.64 17.86
CA ARG A 151 0.24 -20.98 18.23
C ARG A 151 0.93 -20.37 17.02
N PHE A 152 1.53 -19.19 17.17
CA PHE A 152 2.36 -18.56 16.12
C PHE A 152 3.82 -18.96 16.35
N GLN A 153 4.49 -19.51 15.33
CA GLN A 153 5.83 -20.11 15.46
C GLN A 153 7.01 -19.11 15.40
N GLY A 154 6.76 -17.83 15.11
CA GLY A 154 7.81 -16.80 15.04
C GLY A 154 7.45 -15.58 14.17
N ARG A 155 8.42 -14.67 13.96
CA ARG A 155 8.32 -13.56 12.99
C ARG A 155 8.81 -14.04 11.62
N GLY A 156 7.89 -14.29 10.68
CA GLY A 156 8.23 -14.64 9.30
C GLY A 156 8.67 -13.44 8.46
N ARG A 157 8.97 -13.71 7.17
CA ARG A 157 9.24 -12.67 6.16
C ARG A 157 8.14 -11.60 6.19
N SER A 158 8.51 -10.34 6.06
CA SER A 158 7.56 -9.23 6.03
C SER A 158 7.14 -8.92 4.59
N ARG A 159 5.90 -8.47 4.40
CA ARG A 159 5.47 -7.82 3.16
C ARG A 159 5.77 -6.33 3.24
N PHE A 160 6.09 -5.74 2.10
CA PHE A 160 6.20 -4.29 1.96
C PHE A 160 5.32 -3.80 0.81
N THR A 161 4.88 -2.55 0.94
CA THR A 161 4.26 -1.74 -0.13
C THR A 161 4.95 -0.38 -0.08
N LEU A 162 5.51 0.06 -1.21
CA LEU A 162 6.01 1.43 -1.36
C LEU A 162 4.83 2.39 -1.42
N MET A 163 4.91 3.45 -0.63
CA MET A 163 3.84 4.43 -0.47
C MET A 163 4.31 5.78 -1.01
N SER A 164 3.43 6.48 -1.72
CA SER A 164 3.78 7.73 -2.39
C SER A 164 4.07 8.91 -1.46
N GLY A 165 3.72 8.80 -0.18
CA GLY A 165 3.62 9.95 0.72
C GLY A 165 2.36 10.81 0.51
N LEU A 166 1.57 10.54 -0.54
CA LEU A 166 0.39 11.32 -0.90
C LEU A 166 -0.91 10.67 -0.41
N TYR A 167 -1.83 11.49 0.04
CA TYR A 167 -3.16 11.04 0.41
C TYR A 167 -4.14 11.16 -0.75
N ALA A 168 -5.11 10.26 -0.82
CA ALA A 168 -6.21 10.40 -1.76
C ALA A 168 -6.96 11.72 -1.56
N ARG A 169 -7.51 12.23 -2.68
CA ARG A 169 -8.35 13.43 -2.66
C ARG A 169 -9.59 13.21 -1.82
N ARG A 170 -10.13 14.30 -1.30
CA ARG A 170 -11.46 14.27 -0.68
C ARG A 170 -12.53 14.13 -1.77
N LEU A 171 -13.65 13.53 -1.39
CA LEU A 171 -14.82 13.44 -2.26
C LEU A 171 -15.45 14.83 -2.43
N THR A 172 -15.90 15.13 -3.64
CA THR A 172 -16.75 16.29 -3.95
C THR A 172 -18.13 16.13 -3.31
N GLU A 173 -18.92 17.20 -3.17
CA GLU A 173 -20.28 17.12 -2.61
C GLU A 173 -21.20 16.19 -3.41
N ALA A 174 -21.09 16.21 -4.74
CA ALA A 174 -21.83 15.29 -5.61
C ALA A 174 -21.47 13.82 -5.33
N GLU A 175 -20.19 13.51 -5.14
CA GLU A 175 -19.75 12.16 -4.80
C GLU A 175 -20.16 11.75 -3.39
N LYS A 176 -20.11 12.68 -2.43
CA LYS A 176 -20.56 12.44 -1.05
C LYS A 176 -22.01 12.01 -0.99
N ALA A 177 -22.88 12.56 -1.85
CA ALA A 177 -24.28 12.17 -1.91
C ALA A 177 -24.48 10.67 -2.22
N THR A 178 -23.53 10.05 -2.95
CA THR A 178 -23.59 8.62 -3.30
C THR A 178 -23.01 7.69 -2.22
N VAL A 179 -22.26 8.23 -1.26
CA VAL A 179 -21.53 7.46 -0.25
C VAL A 179 -22.42 6.55 0.60
N PRO A 180 -23.62 6.98 1.07
CA PRO A 180 -24.49 6.10 1.85
C PRO A 180 -24.86 4.80 1.12
N ALA A 181 -25.25 4.88 -0.15
CA ALA A 181 -25.60 3.72 -0.97
C ALA A 181 -24.37 2.84 -1.25
N ARG A 182 -23.22 3.46 -1.55
CA ARG A 182 -21.96 2.75 -1.79
C ARG A 182 -21.50 1.98 -0.56
N ALA A 183 -21.57 2.57 0.63
CA ALA A 183 -21.21 1.91 1.89
C ALA A 183 -22.07 0.65 2.14
N ALA A 184 -23.39 0.76 1.97
CA ALA A 184 -24.31 -0.37 2.12
C ALA A 184 -24.00 -1.50 1.12
N ALA A 185 -23.72 -1.14 -0.14
CA ALA A 185 -23.31 -2.11 -1.16
C ALA A 185 -21.99 -2.80 -0.81
N LEU A 186 -21.01 -2.07 -0.25
CA LEU A 186 -19.72 -2.66 0.13
C LEU A 186 -19.82 -3.62 1.29
N VAL A 187 -20.64 -3.34 2.32
CA VAL A 187 -20.90 -4.32 3.40
C VAL A 187 -21.43 -5.62 2.82
N GLY A 188 -22.31 -5.54 1.82
CA GLY A 188 -22.82 -6.70 1.09
C GLY A 188 -21.78 -7.53 0.35
N LYS A 189 -20.59 -6.98 0.06
CA LYS A 189 -19.47 -7.70 -0.59
C LYS A 189 -18.53 -8.40 0.39
N ILE A 190 -18.77 -8.29 1.71
CA ILE A 190 -17.92 -8.90 2.74
C ILE A 190 -18.49 -10.27 3.11
N ASP A 191 -18.10 -11.30 2.37
CA ASP A 191 -18.70 -12.64 2.42
C ASP A 191 -18.79 -13.23 3.83
N TRP A 192 -17.71 -13.16 4.60
CA TRP A 192 -17.66 -13.74 5.95
C TRP A 192 -18.59 -13.01 6.93
N TYR A 193 -18.85 -11.72 6.70
CA TYR A 193 -19.71 -10.91 7.56
C TYR A 193 -21.19 -11.12 7.20
N VAL A 194 -21.51 -11.15 5.90
CA VAL A 194 -22.87 -11.42 5.40
C VAL A 194 -23.32 -12.84 5.76
N LYS A 195 -22.48 -13.85 5.54
CA LYS A 195 -22.80 -15.25 5.87
C LYS A 195 -23.03 -15.50 7.35
N ALA A 196 -22.51 -14.64 8.22
CA ALA A 196 -22.68 -14.79 9.66
C ALA A 196 -24.07 -14.36 10.16
N GLY A 197 -24.95 -13.84 9.29
CA GLY A 197 -26.33 -13.51 9.64
C GLY A 197 -26.44 -12.42 10.70
N VAL A 198 -25.55 -11.42 10.64
CA VAL A 198 -25.51 -10.32 11.60
C VAL A 198 -26.81 -9.52 11.56
N ASP A 199 -27.27 -9.05 12.72
CA ASP A 199 -28.50 -8.29 12.83
C ASP A 199 -28.46 -6.95 12.09
N HIS A 200 -29.63 -6.33 11.94
CA HIS A 200 -29.77 -5.09 11.19
C HIS A 200 -29.06 -3.90 11.89
N GLU A 201 -29.11 -3.83 13.22
CA GLU A 201 -28.54 -2.72 13.98
C GLU A 201 -27.01 -2.68 13.90
N ASP A 202 -26.36 -3.83 14.09
CA ASP A 202 -24.91 -3.99 13.95
C ASP A 202 -24.48 -3.65 12.51
N ARG A 203 -25.25 -4.12 11.53
CA ARG A 203 -25.00 -3.81 10.13
C ARG A 203 -25.04 -2.30 9.86
N VAL A 204 -26.05 -1.60 10.36
CA VAL A 204 -26.15 -0.13 10.22
C VAL A 204 -24.95 0.57 10.85
N GLY A 205 -24.49 0.13 12.01
CA GLY A 205 -23.28 0.66 12.66
C GLY A 205 -22.02 0.51 11.78
N ILE A 206 -21.85 -0.64 11.14
CA ILE A 206 -20.74 -0.88 10.20
C ILE A 206 -20.88 -0.04 8.93
N GLU A 207 -22.08 0.05 8.36
CA GLU A 207 -22.33 0.90 7.19
C GLU A 207 -21.97 2.35 7.47
N ILE A 208 -22.37 2.89 8.64
CA ILE A 208 -21.97 4.22 9.07
C ILE A 208 -20.45 4.31 9.08
N ALA A 209 -19.76 3.41 9.80
CA ALA A 209 -18.29 3.43 9.87
C ALA A 209 -17.61 3.36 8.48
N MET A 210 -18.17 2.62 7.53
CA MET A 210 -17.68 2.58 6.15
C MET A 210 -17.89 3.91 5.41
N ARG A 211 -19.02 4.60 5.62
CA ARG A 211 -19.24 5.95 5.06
C ARG A 211 -18.12 6.90 5.49
N TRP A 212 -17.75 6.88 6.77
CA TRP A 212 -16.64 7.69 7.29
C TRP A 212 -15.30 7.39 6.60
N MET A 213 -15.02 6.13 6.25
CA MET A 213 -13.82 5.75 5.49
C MET A 213 -13.87 6.26 4.04
N LEU A 214 -15.03 6.12 3.38
CA LEU A 214 -15.21 6.62 2.01
C LEU A 214 -15.08 8.15 1.95
N TYR A 215 -15.63 8.88 2.93
CA TYR A 215 -15.44 10.33 3.05
C TYR A 215 -13.97 10.73 3.23
N ALA A 216 -13.17 9.87 3.86
CA ALA A 216 -11.72 10.05 4.01
C ALA A 216 -10.91 9.68 2.75
N GLY A 217 -11.59 9.37 1.63
CA GLY A 217 -10.98 9.12 0.33
C GLY A 217 -10.51 7.68 0.11
N TRP A 218 -10.97 6.71 0.91
CA TRP A 218 -10.62 5.30 0.70
C TRP A 218 -11.23 4.76 -0.59
N PRO A 219 -10.43 4.20 -1.50
CA PRO A 219 -10.95 3.41 -2.61
C PRO A 219 -11.69 2.18 -2.10
N GLU A 220 -12.77 1.81 -2.78
CA GLU A 220 -13.63 0.69 -2.39
C GLU A 220 -12.85 -0.62 -2.29
N GLU A 221 -12.06 -0.93 -3.30
CA GLU A 221 -11.25 -2.15 -3.38
C GLU A 221 -10.22 -2.22 -2.25
N ALA A 222 -9.55 -1.10 -1.96
CA ALA A 222 -8.60 -1.01 -0.87
C ALA A 222 -9.27 -1.17 0.51
N LEU A 223 -10.48 -0.64 0.67
CA LEU A 223 -11.28 -0.80 1.88
C LEU A 223 -11.72 -2.26 2.06
N LEU A 224 -12.22 -2.92 1.00
CA LEU A 224 -12.57 -4.33 1.03
C LEU A 224 -11.38 -5.23 1.34
N GLN A 225 -10.21 -4.93 0.75
CA GLN A 225 -8.97 -5.64 1.05
C GLN A 225 -8.54 -5.46 2.51
N ALA A 226 -8.66 -4.25 3.05
CA ALA A 226 -8.35 -3.96 4.45
C ALA A 226 -9.33 -4.64 5.44
N LEU A 227 -10.56 -4.88 5.01
CA LEU A 227 -11.61 -5.56 5.77
C LEU A 227 -11.65 -7.08 5.53
N ASP A 228 -10.62 -7.64 4.87
CA ASP A 228 -10.51 -9.07 4.60
C ASP A 228 -11.76 -9.64 3.88
N ALA A 229 -12.39 -8.85 3.00
CA ALA A 229 -13.71 -9.16 2.43
C ALA A 229 -13.80 -10.53 1.75
N SER A 230 -12.75 -10.94 1.03
CA SER A 230 -12.69 -12.22 0.29
C SER A 230 -12.13 -13.40 1.09
N LYS A 231 -11.75 -13.21 2.36
CA LYS A 231 -11.17 -14.31 3.14
C LYS A 231 -12.28 -15.20 3.69
N GLU A 232 -12.19 -16.50 3.41
CA GLU A 232 -13.02 -17.50 4.06
C GLU A 232 -12.64 -17.60 5.53
N ARG A 233 -13.39 -16.88 6.37
CA ARG A 233 -13.22 -16.87 7.82
C ARG A 233 -14.52 -17.30 8.47
N GLN A 234 -14.41 -18.28 9.38
CA GLN A 234 -15.44 -18.51 10.37
C GLN A 234 -15.11 -17.67 11.61
N VAL A 235 -15.85 -16.56 11.78
CA VAL A 235 -15.61 -15.61 12.87
C VAL A 235 -16.70 -15.78 13.93
N ARG A 236 -16.33 -16.22 15.12
CA ARG A 236 -17.28 -16.45 16.25
C ARG A 236 -17.99 -15.18 16.72
N ARG A 237 -17.38 -14.00 16.53
CA ARG A 237 -17.94 -12.68 16.86
C ARG A 237 -17.74 -11.72 15.68
N PRO A 238 -18.59 -11.79 14.64
CA PRO A 238 -18.41 -11.05 13.39
C PRO A 238 -18.34 -9.54 13.60
N HIS A 239 -19.26 -8.97 14.38
CA HIS A 239 -19.26 -7.53 14.66
C HIS A 239 -17.97 -7.08 15.38
N ALA A 240 -17.59 -7.74 16.47
CA ALA A 240 -16.37 -7.37 17.20
C ALA A 240 -15.10 -7.46 16.33
N TYR A 241 -15.04 -8.43 15.42
CA TYR A 241 -13.94 -8.54 14.48
C TYR A 241 -13.96 -7.42 13.43
N MET A 242 -15.12 -7.09 12.87
CA MET A 242 -15.28 -5.97 11.95
C MET A 242 -14.86 -4.65 12.60
N ALA A 243 -15.34 -4.39 13.82
CA ALA A 243 -14.97 -3.22 14.60
C ALA A 243 -13.45 -3.15 14.83
N LYS A 244 -12.81 -4.29 15.14
CA LYS A 244 -11.34 -4.38 15.27
C LYS A 244 -10.61 -4.05 13.96
N LEU A 245 -11.12 -4.49 12.81
CA LEU A 245 -10.52 -4.16 11.52
C LEU A 245 -10.66 -2.68 11.20
N LEU A 246 -11.87 -2.11 11.37
CA LEU A 246 -12.12 -0.69 11.17
C LEU A 246 -11.33 0.20 12.13
N ALA A 247 -11.11 -0.23 13.38
CA ALA A 247 -10.28 0.50 14.33
C ALA A 247 -8.83 0.67 13.84
N LYS A 248 -8.29 -0.29 13.07
CA LYS A 248 -6.96 -0.16 12.45
C LYS A 248 -6.90 0.89 11.33
N LEU A 249 -8.06 1.28 10.81
CA LEU A 249 -8.22 2.30 9.78
C LEU A 249 -8.55 3.67 10.39
N ARG A 250 -8.50 3.78 11.72
CA ARG A 250 -8.64 5.05 12.43
C ARG A 250 -7.27 5.52 12.90
N GLU A 251 -7.14 6.82 13.02
CA GLU A 251 -5.99 7.48 13.64
C GLU A 251 -6.50 8.41 14.74
N GLU A 252 -5.73 8.53 15.81
CA GLU A 252 -5.97 9.51 16.85
C GLU A 252 -5.19 10.78 16.48
N ASP A 253 -5.90 11.91 16.48
CA ASP A 253 -5.25 13.20 16.29
C ASP A 253 -4.41 13.53 17.53
N PRO A 254 -3.09 13.74 17.40
CA PRO A 254 -2.19 13.87 18.55
C PRO A 254 -2.41 15.16 19.33
N VAL A 255 -3.09 16.16 18.77
CA VAL A 255 -3.35 17.45 19.42
C VAL A 255 -4.69 17.42 20.15
N THR A 256 -5.71 16.89 19.49
CA THR A 256 -7.10 16.92 20.01
C THR A 256 -7.51 15.64 20.73
N GLY A 257 -6.76 14.55 20.58
CA GLY A 257 -7.16 13.21 21.03
C GLY A 257 -8.35 12.65 20.24
N GLN A 258 -8.82 13.34 19.20
CA GLN A 258 -10.01 12.93 18.47
C GLN A 258 -9.68 11.75 17.55
N VAL A 259 -10.43 10.65 17.70
CA VAL A 259 -10.33 9.51 16.80
C VAL A 259 -11.05 9.81 15.50
N ARG A 260 -10.33 9.83 14.39
CA ARG A 260 -10.86 10.05 13.04
C ARG A 260 -10.49 8.93 12.08
N PRO A 261 -11.22 8.76 10.97
CA PRO A 261 -10.78 7.89 9.88
C PRO A 261 -9.39 8.32 9.39
N ARG A 262 -8.47 7.36 9.29
CA ARG A 262 -7.17 7.57 8.69
C ARG A 262 -7.37 7.92 7.22
N ARG A 263 -6.72 8.96 6.71
CA ARG A 263 -6.75 9.26 5.27
C ARG A 263 -6.07 8.14 4.48
N TYR A 264 -6.62 7.79 3.33
CA TYR A 264 -6.01 6.77 2.48
C TYR A 264 -4.70 7.28 1.88
N LEU A 265 -3.60 6.63 2.23
CA LEU A 265 -2.27 6.89 1.68
C LEU A 265 -2.14 6.09 0.39
N VAL A 266 -1.83 6.76 -0.72
CA VAL A 266 -1.82 6.17 -2.07
C VAL A 266 -0.53 5.34 -2.25
N PRO A 267 -0.62 4.04 -2.59
CA PRO A 267 0.53 3.24 -3.01
C PRO A 267 1.25 3.85 -4.21
N VAL A 268 2.58 3.74 -4.29
CA VAL A 268 3.33 4.34 -5.42
C VAL A 268 2.90 3.74 -6.75
N ARG A 269 2.63 2.42 -6.81
CA ARG A 269 2.20 1.75 -8.05
C ARG A 269 0.96 2.41 -8.68
N ASP A 270 0.09 2.95 -7.86
CA ASP A 270 -1.15 3.60 -8.27
C ASP A 270 -0.86 4.97 -8.92
N LEU A 271 0.33 5.53 -8.66
CA LEU A 271 0.93 6.65 -9.41
C LEU A 271 1.53 6.25 -10.76
N TYR A 272 1.47 4.99 -11.16
CA TYR A 272 1.89 4.56 -12.50
C TYR A 272 0.76 3.85 -13.27
N THR A 273 -0.38 3.59 -12.65
CA THR A 273 -1.57 3.04 -13.32
C THR A 273 -2.49 4.16 -13.86
N PRO A 274 -3.02 4.04 -15.09
CA PRO A 274 -3.88 5.06 -15.70
C PRO A 274 -5.29 5.19 -15.11
N GLN A 275 -5.70 4.31 -14.17
CA GLN A 275 -7.11 4.19 -13.74
C GLN A 275 -7.55 5.10 -12.60
N LEU A 276 -6.64 5.77 -11.90
CA LEU A 276 -7.02 6.85 -10.98
C LEU A 276 -7.11 8.13 -11.78
N GLU A 277 -8.31 8.71 -11.90
CA GLU A 277 -8.54 10.00 -12.55
C GLU A 277 -7.52 11.04 -12.03
N ARG A 278 -6.52 11.34 -12.86
CA ARG A 278 -5.46 12.27 -12.51
C ARG A 278 -5.82 13.65 -13.02
N ARG A 279 -5.82 14.63 -12.12
CA ARG A 279 -5.28 15.95 -12.47
C ARG A 279 -3.89 16.02 -11.84
N GLY A 280 -2.91 15.45 -12.54
CA GLY A 280 -1.52 15.82 -12.28
C GLY A 280 -1.37 17.27 -12.72
N VAL A 281 -1.06 18.17 -11.80
CA VAL A 281 -0.76 19.58 -12.10
C VAL A 281 0.73 19.77 -11.89
N ALA A 282 1.43 20.20 -12.94
CA ALA A 282 2.83 20.57 -12.82
C ALA A 282 2.95 21.73 -11.82
N CYS A 283 3.82 21.57 -10.82
CA CYS A 283 4.15 22.63 -9.89
C CYS A 283 4.64 23.84 -10.68
N SER A 284 4.06 25.02 -10.45
CA SER A 284 4.44 26.25 -11.15
C SER A 284 5.86 26.72 -10.83
N VAL A 285 6.48 26.19 -9.77
CA VAL A 285 7.84 26.55 -9.31
C VAL A 285 8.90 25.61 -9.87
N CYS A 286 8.71 24.29 -9.75
CA CYS A 286 9.74 23.30 -10.10
C CYS A 286 9.37 22.37 -11.27
N GLY A 287 8.16 22.51 -11.84
CA GLY A 287 7.68 21.67 -12.95
C GLY A 287 7.31 20.24 -12.56
N SER A 288 7.64 19.78 -11.34
CA SER A 288 7.28 18.44 -10.86
C SER A 288 5.78 18.23 -10.90
N VAL A 289 5.33 17.08 -11.42
CA VAL A 289 3.92 16.72 -11.44
C VAL A 289 3.46 16.47 -10.00
N THR A 290 2.57 17.32 -9.51
CA THR A 290 2.01 17.24 -8.16
C THR A 290 0.52 16.96 -8.21
N TRP A 291 0.03 16.28 -7.17
CA TRP A 291 -1.38 16.00 -7.02
C TRP A 291 -2.00 17.02 -6.10
N THR A 292 -2.97 17.78 -6.61
CA THR A 292 -3.68 18.81 -5.86
C THR A 292 -5.09 18.37 -5.54
N ASP A 293 -5.59 18.78 -4.38
CA ASP A 293 -6.99 18.70 -3.96
C ASP A 293 -7.81 19.94 -4.39
N SER A 294 -7.20 20.91 -5.10
CA SER A 294 -7.87 22.12 -5.55
C SER A 294 -8.78 21.85 -6.77
N PRO A 295 -10.07 22.20 -6.70
CA PRO A 295 -10.99 22.10 -7.84
C PRO A 295 -10.72 23.16 -8.92
N THR A 296 -10.08 24.28 -8.56
CA THR A 296 -9.63 25.31 -9.50
C THR A 296 -8.28 24.89 -10.06
N GLY A 297 -8.29 24.47 -11.31
CA GLY A 297 -7.06 24.10 -12.02
C GLY A 297 -6.06 25.26 -11.99
N GLY A 298 -4.88 25.01 -11.41
CA GLY A 298 -3.64 25.62 -11.89
C GLY A 298 -3.04 26.80 -11.13
N GLU A 299 -3.74 27.55 -10.27
CA GLU A 299 -3.16 28.84 -9.87
C GLU A 299 -2.21 28.79 -8.66
N HIS A 300 -2.37 27.89 -7.68
CA HIS A 300 -1.50 27.89 -6.49
C HIS A 300 -1.24 26.50 -5.88
N VAL A 301 -0.68 25.55 -6.65
CA VAL A 301 -0.25 24.26 -6.09
C VAL A 301 1.22 24.35 -5.66
N LEU A 302 1.46 24.69 -4.40
CA LEU A 302 2.79 24.71 -3.77
C LEU A 302 3.09 23.33 -3.17
N CYS A 303 3.51 22.42 -4.04
CA CYS A 303 4.08 21.09 -3.77
C CYS A 303 3.17 19.95 -3.25
N GLY A 304 3.52 18.76 -3.73
CA GLY A 304 2.97 17.47 -3.32
C GLY A 304 3.95 16.33 -3.66
N GLY A 305 5.16 16.42 -3.11
CA GLY A 305 6.27 15.45 -3.22
C GLY A 305 7.44 16.00 -4.04
N ALA A 306 8.54 16.54 -3.50
CA ALA A 306 9.21 16.32 -2.21
C ALA A 306 9.66 17.64 -1.51
N VAL A 307 8.72 18.60 -1.34
CA VAL A 307 8.77 19.96 -0.72
C VAL A 307 8.93 21.15 -1.71
N CYS A 308 8.07 22.19 -1.60
CA CYS A 308 8.36 23.58 -1.98
C CYS A 308 8.58 24.38 -0.69
N LEU A 309 9.70 25.08 -0.59
CA LEU A 309 9.95 26.08 0.45
C LEU A 309 9.45 27.45 -0.05
N ASP A 310 8.84 28.21 0.86
CA ASP A 310 8.10 29.46 0.64
C ASP A 310 8.54 30.35 -0.53
N ALA A 311 7.59 30.71 -1.40
CA ALA A 311 7.69 31.94 -2.17
C ALA A 311 7.23 33.12 -1.29
N GLY A 312 7.98 33.47 -0.22
CA GLY A 312 7.65 34.71 0.51
C GLY A 312 8.28 35.00 1.87
N ILE A 313 8.88 34.05 2.60
CA ILE A 313 9.48 34.37 3.92
C ILE A 313 11.00 34.36 3.79
N ALA A 314 11.56 35.53 3.46
CA ALA A 314 12.98 35.77 3.65
C ALA A 314 13.33 35.52 5.12
N PRO A 315 14.36 34.71 5.44
CA PRO A 315 14.85 34.63 6.81
C PRO A 315 15.39 36.01 7.16
N GLN A 316 14.71 36.72 8.07
CA GLN A 316 15.35 37.83 8.76
C GLN A 316 16.57 37.23 9.45
N ARG A 317 17.74 37.48 8.89
CA ARG A 317 19.00 37.27 9.60
C ARG A 317 18.88 38.06 10.89
N ALA A 318 18.77 37.35 12.00
CA ALA A 318 19.14 37.90 13.29
C ALA A 318 20.63 38.25 13.20
N SER A 319 20.93 39.50 12.87
CA SER A 319 22.28 40.05 12.95
C SER A 319 22.59 40.32 14.42
N SER A 320 23.17 39.35 15.09
CA SER A 320 24.02 39.60 16.26
C SER A 320 25.47 39.66 15.77
N ASP A 321 25.97 40.87 15.53
CA ASP A 321 27.04 41.43 16.35
C ASP A 321 27.70 42.65 15.72
N ALA A 322 27.89 43.64 16.59
CA ALA A 322 29.03 44.51 16.72
C ALA A 322 29.50 45.34 15.50
N SER A 323 29.30 46.66 15.66
CA SER A 323 30.29 47.72 15.40
C SER A 323 31.01 47.72 14.04
N VAL A 324 30.80 48.79 13.25
CA VAL A 324 31.83 49.82 12.99
C VAL A 324 31.10 51.00 12.31
N THR A 325 30.99 52.11 13.03
CA THR A 325 30.86 53.43 12.38
C THR A 325 32.21 53.76 11.73
N PRO A 326 32.22 54.29 10.50
CA PRO A 326 32.88 55.58 10.37
C PRO A 326 32.07 56.58 9.54
N LEU A 327 32.02 57.78 10.11
CA LEU A 327 31.90 59.08 9.47
C LEU A 327 32.64 59.17 8.12
N ILE A 328 32.02 59.87 7.15
CA ILE A 328 32.55 60.94 6.28
C ILE A 328 31.35 61.42 5.42
N ARG A 329 30.73 62.59 5.71
CA ARG A 329 30.82 63.90 4.99
C ARG A 329 30.73 63.73 3.46
N THR A 330 29.92 64.41 2.64
CA THR A 330 29.22 65.71 2.57
C THR A 330 28.36 65.62 1.28
N ALA A 331 27.26 66.32 1.06
CA ALA A 331 27.02 67.76 1.15
C ALA A 331 25.56 68.08 1.51
#